data_AF-A0A3L7UF36-F1
#
_entry.id   AF-A0A3L7UF36-F1
#
_cell.length_a   1.000
_cell.length_b   1.000
_cell.length_c   1.000
_cell.angle_alpha   90.00
_cell.angle_beta   90.00
_cell.angle_gamma   90.00
#
_symmetry.space_group_name_H-M   'P 1'
#
loop_
_entity.id
_entity.type
_entity.pdbx_description
1 polymer ?
#
loop_
_entity_poly.entity_id
_entity_poly.type
_entity_poly.pdbx_seq_one_letter_code
_entity_poly.pdbx_strand_id
1 'polypeptide(L)'
;MAAEPAVVLSVDPIRSMQAEAQHSGRASWGHWGDQPDRYDSWSNHSNRLVPVYTFGMTLQSVTGKNSVYRSAKDLARLYGRVPDNTLNPTANYCDQTDVYRLQQEAVAVGKTRIILLVFDGMDWTTTRTAAIATTGTVAYREGRGTGLSFQDYRGAPTDYGACVTSPANSGTLFDVDAQAIHNPGGTAAGGYDPLRGGVSPWDAGGDLRYLMGRSREQPHAVTDSAASATSLFTGRKTYNDAINVDVRGNPIEPAAAMLQRQGWAIGVVSSVPVSHATPACTYANNVSRDDYQDIARDLLGLKSISHKTDPLPGVDVLIGGGFGVDVENDQGQGRNFEPGNKYVADSTLQEIDSAVGGRYRMALRTPGQSGATVLAKAAAEAVAGKHRLFGFFGIPEGNLPFQTADGDSIPVNAPPESPDTQDALKKKYSVGSPYTPADINENPTLADMTRAALDVLGTKQRFWLMVEPGDVDWACHANNIDNCIGAIRSGDAAFRAVVEWIERTDTWNTTVVILTSDHGHLFVLTEPEAFATPD
;
A
#
# COMPACT_ATOMS: atom_id res chain seq x y z
N MET A 1 43.35 -22.89 -6.75
CA MET A 1 42.34 -21.84 -6.53
C MET A 1 41.86 -21.42 -7.91
N ALA A 2 40.73 -21.96 -8.35
CA ALA A 2 40.08 -21.47 -9.56
C ALA A 2 39.34 -20.20 -9.17
N ALA A 3 39.61 -19.09 -9.88
CA ALA A 3 38.86 -17.87 -9.71
C ALA A 3 37.41 -18.12 -10.12
N GLU A 4 36.46 -17.74 -9.26
CA GLU A 4 35.04 -17.70 -9.65
C GLU A 4 34.87 -16.77 -10.85
N PRO A 5 34.02 -17.12 -11.83
CA PRO A 5 33.77 -16.25 -12.97
C PRO A 5 33.12 -14.97 -12.44
N ALA A 6 33.72 -13.82 -12.77
CA ALA A 6 33.09 -12.53 -12.56
C ALA A 6 31.75 -12.54 -13.28
N VAL A 7 30.65 -12.41 -12.53
CA VAL A 7 29.33 -12.17 -13.08
C VAL A 7 29.42 -10.85 -13.84
N VAL A 8 29.38 -10.92 -15.17
CA VAL A 8 29.16 -9.74 -16.00
C VAL A 8 27.71 -9.33 -15.72
N LEU A 9 27.52 -8.41 -14.78
CA LEU A 9 26.21 -7.80 -14.56
C LEU A 9 25.80 -7.18 -15.90
N SER A 10 24.66 -7.60 -16.44
CA SER A 10 24.05 -6.91 -17.56
C SER A 10 23.92 -5.43 -17.20
N VAL A 11 24.19 -4.55 -18.16
CA VAL A 11 23.96 -3.12 -17.95
C VAL A 11 22.47 -2.95 -17.74
N ASP A 12 22.05 -2.56 -16.54
CA ASP A 12 20.68 -2.15 -16.26
C ASP A 12 20.53 -0.69 -16.73
N PRO A 13 19.81 -0.46 -17.85
CA PRO A 13 19.67 0.87 -18.41
C PRO A 13 18.82 1.78 -17.52
N ILE A 14 17.80 1.24 -16.83
CA ILE A 14 16.89 2.01 -15.99
C ILE A 14 17.62 2.45 -14.72
N ARG A 15 18.37 1.55 -14.08
CA ARG A 15 19.23 1.91 -12.94
C ARG A 15 20.28 2.96 -13.31
N SER A 16 20.87 2.85 -14.50
CA SER A 16 21.84 3.84 -14.99
C SER A 16 21.19 5.21 -15.20
N MET A 17 20.00 5.25 -15.82
CA MET A 17 19.21 6.47 -16.00
C MET A 17 18.81 7.10 -14.66
N GLN A 18 18.38 6.28 -13.70
CA GLN A 18 18.03 6.70 -12.35
C GLN A 18 19.24 7.31 -11.61
N ALA A 19 20.40 6.65 -11.66
CA ALA A 19 21.62 7.15 -11.03
C ALA A 19 22.09 8.47 -11.64
N GLU A 20 22.03 8.59 -12.97
CA GLU A 20 22.36 9.84 -13.67
C GLU A 20 21.39 10.98 -13.30
N ALA A 21 20.09 10.68 -13.20
CA ALA A 21 19.09 11.67 -12.81
C ALA A 21 19.28 12.17 -11.37
N GLN A 22 19.56 11.27 -10.42
CA GLN A 22 19.90 11.64 -9.04
C GLN A 22 21.19 12.46 -8.95
N HIS A 23 22.21 12.13 -9.76
CA HIS A 23 23.48 12.83 -9.75
C HIS A 23 23.40 14.23 -10.39
N SER A 24 22.75 14.33 -11.55
CA SER A 24 22.66 15.56 -12.33
C SER A 24 21.53 16.49 -11.89
N GLY A 25 20.55 15.97 -11.13
CA GLY A 25 19.32 16.67 -10.77
C GLY A 25 18.38 16.92 -11.96
N ARG A 26 18.58 16.22 -13.09
CA ARG A 26 17.82 16.40 -14.34
C ARG A 26 17.57 15.07 -15.03
N ALA A 27 16.44 14.95 -15.73
CA ALA A 27 16.17 13.82 -16.60
C ALA A 27 15.20 14.22 -17.73
N SER A 28 15.51 13.87 -18.98
CA SER A 28 14.61 14.15 -20.12
C SER A 28 13.38 13.23 -20.11
N TRP A 29 13.53 12.03 -19.56
CA TRP A 29 12.53 10.98 -19.60
C TRP A 29 11.38 11.16 -18.61
N GLY A 30 11.57 11.94 -17.54
CA GLY A 30 10.52 12.22 -16.57
C GLY A 30 11.02 12.95 -15.32
N HIS A 31 10.08 13.39 -14.49
CA HIS A 31 10.38 14.13 -13.27
C HIS A 31 9.29 13.98 -12.20
N TRP A 32 9.64 14.27 -10.95
CA TRP A 32 8.72 14.34 -9.83
C TRP A 32 8.32 15.79 -9.54
N GLY A 33 7.02 16.09 -9.57
CA GLY A 33 6.50 17.43 -9.23
C GLY A 33 6.22 18.36 -10.42
N ASP A 34 6.14 19.66 -10.15
CA ASP A 34 5.69 20.70 -11.09
C ASP A 34 6.80 21.39 -11.90
N GLN A 35 8.07 21.00 -11.72
CA GLN A 35 9.22 21.66 -12.35
C GLN A 35 9.92 20.73 -13.37
N PRO A 36 9.64 20.85 -14.68
CA PRO A 36 10.16 19.92 -15.69
C PRO A 36 11.69 19.99 -15.87
N ASP A 37 12.32 21.10 -15.51
CA ASP A 37 13.78 21.29 -15.61
C ASP A 37 14.55 20.69 -14.41
N ARG A 38 13.85 20.07 -13.47
CA ARG A 38 14.41 19.39 -12.29
C ARG A 38 13.89 17.97 -12.22
N TYR A 39 14.78 17.01 -11.99
CA TYR A 39 14.38 15.62 -11.78
C TYR A 39 13.42 15.50 -10.57
N ASP A 40 13.67 16.27 -9.52
CA ASP A 40 12.79 16.33 -8.36
C ASP A 40 12.47 17.75 -7.86
N SER A 41 11.17 17.97 -7.64
CA SER A 41 10.60 19.15 -6.98
C SER A 41 9.47 18.79 -5.99
N TRP A 42 9.16 17.50 -5.91
CA TRP A 42 8.14 16.88 -5.08
C TRP A 42 8.60 15.48 -4.68
N SER A 43 8.20 15.03 -3.51
CA SER A 43 8.61 13.78 -2.87
C SER A 43 7.49 13.25 -1.97
N ASN A 44 6.25 13.65 -2.23
CA ASN A 44 5.12 13.39 -1.36
C ASN A 44 3.92 12.99 -2.24
N HIS A 45 2.79 12.76 -1.61
CA HIS A 45 1.62 12.16 -2.24
C HIS A 45 0.97 13.17 -3.19
N SER A 46 0.00 12.72 -3.96
CA SER A 46 -0.76 13.58 -4.87
C SER A 46 -2.23 13.21 -4.86
N ASN A 47 -3.06 14.20 -5.13
CA ASN A 47 -4.51 14.04 -5.28
C ASN A 47 -4.88 13.56 -6.70
N ARG A 48 -3.94 12.97 -7.45
CA ARG A 48 -4.18 12.40 -8.78
C ARG A 48 -5.11 11.20 -8.64
N LEU A 49 -6.04 11.05 -9.58
CA LEU A 49 -6.90 9.86 -9.64
C LEU A 49 -6.04 8.60 -9.77
N VAL A 50 -6.32 7.59 -8.96
CA VAL A 50 -5.58 6.32 -8.98
C VAL A 50 -6.40 5.23 -9.67
N PRO A 51 -5.76 4.23 -10.32
CA PRO A 51 -6.49 3.20 -11.03
C PRO A 51 -7.17 2.19 -10.09
N VAL A 52 -8.28 1.62 -10.55
CA VAL A 52 -9.01 0.53 -9.90
C VAL A 52 -9.26 -0.58 -10.93
N TYR A 53 -8.90 -1.81 -10.60
CA TYR A 53 -9.17 -3.01 -11.40
C TYR A 53 -10.00 -3.98 -10.56
N THR A 54 -10.99 -4.62 -11.17
CA THR A 54 -11.78 -5.67 -10.52
C THR A 54 -11.76 -6.95 -11.32
N PHE A 55 -11.88 -8.08 -10.62
CA PHE A 55 -11.94 -9.42 -11.18
C PHE A 55 -13.00 -10.23 -10.42
N GLY A 56 -13.86 -10.95 -11.15
CA GLY A 56 -15.01 -11.64 -10.58
C GLY A 56 -16.19 -10.72 -10.23
N MET A 57 -16.07 -9.42 -10.53
CA MET A 57 -17.11 -8.39 -10.42
C MET A 57 -16.82 -7.19 -11.32
N THR A 58 -17.79 -6.28 -11.45
CA THR A 58 -17.67 -5.03 -12.24
C THR A 58 -17.75 -3.79 -11.37
N LEU A 59 -17.31 -2.63 -11.87
CA LEU A 59 -17.40 -1.32 -11.20
C LEU A 59 -18.72 -0.59 -11.48
N GLN A 60 -19.63 -1.19 -12.23
CA GLN A 60 -20.88 -0.56 -12.69
C GLN A 60 -21.68 0.12 -11.56
N SER A 61 -21.71 -0.44 -10.35
CA SER A 61 -22.46 0.10 -9.20
C SER A 61 -21.88 1.38 -8.60
N VAL A 62 -20.64 1.73 -8.97
CA VAL A 62 -19.88 2.83 -8.35
C VAL A 62 -19.29 3.83 -9.34
N THR A 63 -19.29 3.54 -10.64
CA THR A 63 -18.76 4.43 -11.70
C THR A 63 -19.85 4.96 -12.63
N GLY A 64 -19.45 5.86 -13.53
CA GLY A 64 -20.36 6.48 -14.50
C GLY A 64 -21.53 7.16 -13.80
N LYS A 65 -22.77 6.88 -14.23
CA LYS A 65 -23.99 7.46 -13.64
C LYS A 65 -24.17 7.18 -12.13
N ASN A 66 -23.47 6.17 -11.60
CA ASN A 66 -23.55 5.77 -10.19
C ASN A 66 -22.40 6.35 -9.34
N SER A 67 -21.56 7.20 -9.92
CA SER A 67 -20.51 7.93 -9.21
C SER A 67 -21.11 8.86 -8.15
N VAL A 68 -20.56 8.77 -6.92
CA VAL A 68 -20.90 9.66 -5.80
C VAL A 68 -20.64 11.13 -6.11
N TYR A 69 -19.70 11.44 -7.01
CA TYR A 69 -19.35 12.79 -7.43
C TYR A 69 -20.42 13.47 -8.29
N ARG A 70 -21.44 12.73 -8.74
CA ARG A 70 -22.59 13.30 -9.48
C ARG A 70 -23.69 13.84 -8.58
N SER A 71 -23.55 13.71 -7.25
CA SER A 71 -24.62 14.02 -6.29
C SER A 71 -24.08 14.86 -5.13
N ALA A 72 -24.57 16.10 -5.02
CA ALA A 72 -24.22 16.99 -3.91
C ALA A 72 -24.61 16.39 -2.54
N LYS A 73 -25.70 15.63 -2.48
CA LYS A 73 -26.13 14.93 -1.27
C LYS A 73 -25.14 13.84 -0.87
N ASP A 74 -24.64 13.08 -1.84
CA ASP A 74 -23.67 12.01 -1.56
C ASP A 74 -22.30 12.58 -1.19
N LEU A 75 -21.86 13.65 -1.83
CA LEU A 75 -20.67 14.39 -1.41
C LEU A 75 -20.79 14.92 0.03
N ALA A 76 -21.94 15.52 0.38
CA ALA A 76 -22.21 15.97 1.74
C ALA A 76 -22.20 14.82 2.76
N ARG A 77 -22.65 13.62 2.36
CA ARG A 77 -22.57 12.41 3.19
C ARG A 77 -21.13 11.92 3.36
N LEU A 78 -20.29 12.01 2.32
CA LEU A 78 -18.90 11.57 2.37
C LEU A 78 -18.01 12.51 3.19
N TYR A 79 -18.10 13.82 2.94
CA TYR A 79 -17.18 14.81 3.51
C TYR A 79 -17.79 15.62 4.67
N GLY A 80 -19.06 15.41 5.01
CA GLY A 80 -19.80 16.26 5.95
C GLY A 80 -20.18 17.64 5.38
N ARG A 81 -19.75 17.94 4.16
CA ARG A 81 -20.06 19.13 3.35
C ARG A 81 -19.90 18.79 1.87
N VAL A 82 -20.31 19.66 0.96
CA VAL A 82 -19.91 19.56 -0.44
C VAL A 82 -18.58 20.30 -0.57
N PRO A 83 -17.44 19.63 -0.87
CA PRO A 83 -16.18 20.34 -1.07
C PRO A 83 -16.23 21.20 -2.34
N ASP A 84 -15.44 22.27 -2.33
CA ASP A 84 -15.44 23.26 -3.41
C ASP A 84 -15.12 22.61 -4.76
N ASN A 85 -15.94 22.95 -5.76
CA ASN A 85 -15.82 22.48 -7.15
C ASN A 85 -15.80 20.94 -7.34
N THR A 86 -16.19 20.15 -6.33
CA THR A 86 -16.13 18.69 -6.41
C THR A 86 -17.34 18.05 -7.09
N LEU A 87 -18.48 18.74 -7.16
CA LEU A 87 -19.66 18.22 -7.87
C LEU A 87 -19.40 18.16 -9.38
N ASN A 88 -19.44 16.96 -9.94
CA ASN A 88 -19.22 16.71 -11.37
C ASN A 88 -20.32 15.84 -11.96
N PRO A 89 -21.32 16.42 -12.65
CA PRO A 89 -22.44 15.67 -13.26
C PRO A 89 -22.02 14.61 -14.29
N THR A 90 -20.80 14.69 -14.80
CA THR A 90 -20.23 13.79 -15.80
C THR A 90 -19.14 12.87 -15.26
N ALA A 91 -18.93 12.80 -13.94
CA ALA A 91 -17.88 11.98 -13.33
C ALA A 91 -17.97 10.51 -13.76
N ASN A 92 -16.85 9.96 -14.24
CA ASN A 92 -16.72 8.53 -14.58
C ASN A 92 -15.83 7.76 -13.61
N TYR A 93 -15.28 8.44 -12.60
CA TYR A 93 -14.50 7.89 -11.50
C TYR A 93 -15.37 7.67 -10.26
N CYS A 94 -14.95 6.79 -9.36
CA CYS A 94 -15.56 6.56 -8.05
C CYS A 94 -14.77 7.28 -6.94
N ASP A 95 -15.18 7.10 -5.68
CA ASP A 95 -14.38 7.46 -4.50
C ASP A 95 -13.75 6.20 -3.87
N GLN A 96 -12.66 6.32 -3.12
CA GLN A 96 -12.11 5.19 -2.36
C GLN A 96 -13.12 4.51 -1.42
N THR A 97 -14.05 5.26 -0.85
CA THR A 97 -15.14 4.68 -0.04
C THR A 97 -16.05 3.74 -0.82
N ASP A 98 -16.04 3.82 -2.15
CA ASP A 98 -16.75 2.88 -3.01
C ASP A 98 -16.05 1.52 -3.10
N VAL A 99 -14.74 1.43 -2.84
CA VAL A 99 -14.04 0.14 -2.74
C VAL A 99 -14.56 -0.67 -1.56
N TYR A 100 -14.86 -0.02 -0.42
CA TYR A 100 -15.59 -0.64 0.67
C TYR A 100 -16.98 -1.13 0.21
N ARG A 101 -17.73 -0.30 -0.52
CA ARG A 101 -19.06 -0.66 -1.03
C ARG A 101 -19.01 -1.89 -1.95
N LEU A 102 -18.02 -1.99 -2.84
CA LEU A 102 -17.81 -3.16 -3.70
C LEU A 102 -17.56 -4.44 -2.89
N GLN A 103 -16.81 -4.37 -1.79
CA GLN A 103 -16.62 -5.50 -0.89
C GLN A 103 -17.95 -5.95 -0.27
N GLN A 104 -18.78 -5.00 0.20
CA GLN A 104 -20.09 -5.31 0.75
C GLN A 104 -21.03 -5.94 -0.29
N GLU A 105 -21.02 -5.41 -1.52
CA GLU A 105 -21.81 -5.95 -2.62
C GLU A 105 -21.38 -7.38 -2.97
N ALA A 106 -20.07 -7.66 -2.98
CA ALA A 106 -19.55 -9.01 -3.19
C ALA A 106 -20.10 -10.00 -2.13
N VAL A 107 -20.10 -9.63 -0.85
CA VAL A 107 -20.70 -10.45 0.22
C VAL A 107 -22.19 -10.66 0.00
N ALA A 108 -22.92 -9.59 -0.36
CA ALA A 108 -24.37 -9.63 -0.54
C ALA A 108 -24.80 -10.57 -1.67
N VAL A 109 -23.99 -10.69 -2.73
CA VAL A 109 -24.24 -11.64 -3.84
C VAL A 109 -23.65 -13.04 -3.59
N GLY A 110 -23.21 -13.33 -2.36
CA GLY A 110 -22.79 -14.66 -1.92
C GLY A 110 -21.33 -15.01 -2.18
N LYS A 111 -20.47 -14.03 -2.49
CA LYS A 111 -19.01 -14.28 -2.53
C LYS A 111 -18.52 -14.66 -1.14
N THR A 112 -17.63 -15.64 -1.09
CA THR A 112 -17.04 -16.15 0.16
C THR A 112 -15.56 -15.80 0.29
N ARG A 113 -14.96 -15.21 -0.75
CA ARG A 113 -13.55 -14.80 -0.77
C ARG A 113 -13.43 -13.41 -1.35
N ILE A 114 -12.78 -12.53 -0.61
CA ILE A 114 -12.50 -11.16 -1.04
C ILE A 114 -11.01 -10.94 -0.88
N ILE A 115 -10.35 -10.56 -1.97
CA ILE A 115 -8.91 -10.28 -1.99
C ILE A 115 -8.71 -8.85 -2.48
N LEU A 116 -8.02 -8.04 -1.69
CA LEU A 116 -7.64 -6.68 -2.05
C LEU A 116 -6.13 -6.63 -2.27
N LEU A 117 -5.71 -6.03 -3.39
CA LEU A 117 -4.34 -5.64 -3.61
C LEU A 117 -4.25 -4.11 -3.59
N VAL A 118 -3.53 -3.56 -2.61
CA VAL A 118 -3.38 -2.11 -2.43
C VAL A 118 -1.93 -1.73 -2.72
N PHE A 119 -1.68 -1.16 -3.89
CA PHE A 119 -0.36 -0.70 -4.29
C PHE A 119 -0.12 0.71 -3.72
N ASP A 120 0.42 0.80 -2.52
CA ASP A 120 0.65 2.06 -1.81
C ASP A 120 1.45 3.03 -2.69
N GLY A 121 0.94 4.23 -2.97
CA GLY A 121 1.64 5.23 -3.81
C GLY A 121 1.57 5.04 -5.33
N MET A 122 1.00 3.95 -5.86
CA MET A 122 0.88 3.71 -7.30
C MET A 122 -0.16 4.63 -7.97
N ASP A 123 0.25 5.32 -9.04
CA ASP A 123 -0.68 6.03 -9.92
C ASP A 123 -0.66 5.48 -11.35
N TRP A 124 -1.50 6.06 -12.21
CA TRP A 124 -1.58 5.66 -13.61
C TRP A 124 -0.24 5.82 -14.35
N THR A 125 0.50 6.89 -14.07
CA THR A 125 1.77 7.18 -14.73
C THR A 125 2.86 6.20 -14.29
N THR A 126 2.98 5.90 -12.99
CA THR A 126 3.94 4.90 -12.51
C THR A 126 3.58 3.50 -13.01
N THR A 127 2.28 3.16 -13.05
CA THR A 127 1.80 1.91 -13.67
C THR A 127 2.18 1.84 -15.14
N ARG A 128 2.01 2.95 -15.88
CA ARG A 128 2.40 3.05 -17.29
C ARG A 128 3.89 2.85 -17.49
N THR A 129 4.71 3.53 -16.71
CA THR A 129 6.17 3.38 -16.78
C THR A 129 6.59 1.94 -16.51
N ALA A 130 6.03 1.29 -15.48
CA ALA A 130 6.32 -0.10 -15.16
C ALA A 130 5.88 -1.07 -16.27
N ALA A 131 4.72 -0.85 -16.90
CA ALA A 131 4.25 -1.67 -18.01
C ALA A 131 5.14 -1.54 -19.25
N ILE A 132 5.64 -0.33 -19.55
CA ILE A 132 6.57 -0.09 -20.65
C ILE A 132 7.90 -0.80 -20.37
N ALA A 133 8.46 -0.60 -19.17
CA ALA A 133 9.69 -1.27 -18.74
C ALA A 133 9.57 -2.80 -18.74
N THR A 134 8.38 -3.33 -18.45
CA THR A 134 8.13 -4.78 -18.44
C THR A 134 8.03 -5.37 -19.85
N THR A 135 7.51 -4.60 -20.82
CA THR A 135 7.23 -5.11 -22.17
C THR A 135 8.24 -4.67 -23.23
N GLY A 136 9.05 -3.66 -22.94
CA GLY A 136 9.88 -2.97 -23.94
C GLY A 136 9.04 -2.23 -25.00
N THR A 137 7.75 -1.97 -24.76
CA THR A 137 6.85 -1.37 -25.75
C THR A 137 5.99 -0.24 -25.20
N VAL A 138 5.82 0.83 -25.99
CA VAL A 138 4.95 1.97 -25.64
C VAL A 138 3.50 1.72 -26.11
N ALA A 139 2.85 0.74 -25.47
CA ALA A 139 1.48 0.31 -25.79
C ALA A 139 0.40 0.91 -24.87
N TYR A 140 0.76 1.30 -23.65
CA TYR A 140 -0.17 1.88 -22.67
C TYR A 140 -0.26 3.41 -22.83
N ARG A 141 -1.37 3.90 -23.39
CA ARG A 141 -1.60 5.34 -23.66
C ARG A 141 -2.74 5.96 -22.85
N GLU A 142 -3.76 5.19 -22.53
CA GLU A 142 -4.93 5.61 -21.74
C GLU A 142 -5.64 4.38 -21.13
N GLY A 143 -6.58 4.61 -20.22
CA GLY A 143 -7.46 3.58 -19.69
C GLY A 143 -6.73 2.54 -18.84
N ARG A 144 -7.17 1.29 -18.96
CA ARG A 144 -6.64 0.12 -18.22
C ARG A 144 -5.17 -0.17 -18.50
N GLY A 145 -4.72 0.10 -19.72
CA GLY A 145 -3.40 -0.31 -20.21
C GLY A 145 -3.24 -1.81 -20.48
N THR A 146 -1.98 -2.18 -20.69
CA THR A 146 -1.50 -3.54 -21.00
C THR A 146 -0.02 -3.63 -20.63
N GLY A 147 0.49 -4.83 -20.33
CA GLY A 147 1.90 -5.11 -20.06
C GLY A 147 2.18 -5.71 -18.69
N LEU A 148 1.29 -5.50 -17.72
CA LEU A 148 1.30 -6.19 -16.42
C LEU A 148 0.20 -7.26 -16.37
N SER A 149 0.41 -8.30 -15.60
CA SER A 149 -0.51 -9.44 -15.49
C SER A 149 -1.91 -9.01 -15.06
N PHE A 150 -2.03 -8.08 -14.11
CA PHE A 150 -3.35 -7.56 -13.71
C PHE A 150 -4.03 -6.69 -14.79
N GLN A 151 -3.27 -6.11 -15.72
CA GLN A 151 -3.85 -5.35 -16.84
C GLN A 151 -4.36 -6.30 -17.93
N ASP A 152 -3.68 -7.42 -18.14
CA ASP A 152 -3.92 -8.31 -19.27
C ASP A 152 -4.79 -9.52 -18.93
N TYR A 153 -4.97 -9.84 -17.65
CA TYR A 153 -5.76 -11.00 -17.23
C TYR A 153 -7.24 -10.89 -17.62
N ARG A 154 -7.80 -11.94 -18.23
CA ARG A 154 -9.18 -12.02 -18.72
C ARG A 154 -9.91 -13.32 -18.36
N GLY A 155 -9.39 -14.13 -17.44
CA GLY A 155 -10.00 -15.42 -17.06
C GLY A 155 -11.28 -15.31 -16.23
N ALA A 156 -11.65 -14.12 -15.77
CA ALA A 156 -12.90 -13.81 -15.09
C ALA A 156 -13.52 -12.51 -15.63
N PRO A 157 -14.79 -12.17 -15.31
CA PRO A 157 -15.31 -10.83 -15.57
C PRO A 157 -14.41 -9.78 -14.93
N THR A 158 -13.93 -8.81 -15.71
CA THR A 158 -13.04 -7.75 -15.22
C THR A 158 -13.55 -6.38 -15.60
N ASP A 159 -13.27 -5.38 -14.77
CA ASP A 159 -13.57 -3.97 -15.05
C ASP A 159 -12.42 -3.05 -14.63
N TYR A 160 -12.43 -1.81 -15.13
CA TYR A 160 -11.41 -0.80 -14.87
C TYR A 160 -12.05 0.57 -14.66
N GLY A 161 -11.53 1.31 -13.70
CA GLY A 161 -11.91 2.68 -13.44
C GLY A 161 -10.79 3.44 -12.74
N ALA A 162 -11.14 4.61 -12.24
CA ALA A 162 -10.27 5.40 -11.39
C ALA A 162 -11.04 5.89 -10.17
N CYS A 163 -10.33 6.19 -9.09
CA CYS A 163 -10.94 6.73 -7.88
C CYS A 163 -10.22 7.98 -7.37
N VAL A 164 -11.01 8.83 -6.71
CA VAL A 164 -10.51 9.96 -5.92
C VAL A 164 -10.05 9.46 -4.56
N THR A 165 -8.92 9.97 -4.10
CA THR A 165 -8.26 9.54 -2.86
C THR A 165 -8.29 10.59 -1.75
N SER A 166 -8.84 11.78 -2.01
CA SER A 166 -8.79 12.91 -1.07
C SER A 166 -9.35 12.59 0.33
N PRO A 167 -8.70 13.03 1.42
CA PRO A 167 -9.14 12.73 2.79
C PRO A 167 -10.33 13.63 3.16
N ALA A 168 -10.90 13.47 4.35
CA ALA A 168 -11.83 14.49 4.87
C ALA A 168 -11.09 15.82 5.11
N ASN A 169 -9.93 15.73 5.76
CA ASN A 169 -9.10 16.87 6.13
C ASN A 169 -7.66 16.43 6.50
N SER A 170 -6.77 17.39 6.72
CA SER A 170 -5.46 17.19 7.34
C SER A 170 -5.16 18.24 8.40
N GLY A 171 -4.03 18.12 9.12
CA GLY A 171 -3.65 19.03 10.20
C GLY A 171 -4.50 18.87 11.46
N THR A 172 -5.01 17.65 11.70
CA THR A 172 -5.62 17.28 12.98
C THR A 172 -4.52 17.09 14.03
N LEU A 173 -4.80 17.55 15.24
CA LEU A 173 -4.01 17.38 16.44
C LEU A 173 -4.73 16.37 17.33
N PHE A 174 -3.98 15.41 17.84
CA PHE A 174 -4.48 14.31 18.64
C PHE A 174 -3.56 14.02 19.82
N ASP A 175 -4.09 13.30 20.79
CA ASP A 175 -3.38 12.74 21.92
C ASP A 175 -3.46 11.21 21.83
N VAL A 176 -2.31 10.58 21.61
CA VAL A 176 -2.19 9.12 21.42
C VAL A 176 -2.52 8.36 22.70
N ASP A 177 -2.15 8.86 23.89
CA ASP A 177 -2.44 8.18 25.15
C ASP A 177 -3.93 8.27 25.53
N ALA A 178 -4.53 9.42 25.25
CA ALA A 178 -5.93 9.67 25.52
C ALA A 178 -6.84 9.12 24.42
N GLN A 179 -6.29 8.78 23.24
CA GLN A 179 -7.02 8.46 22.02
C GLN A 179 -8.08 9.54 21.71
N ALA A 180 -7.65 10.81 21.73
CA ALA A 180 -8.54 11.97 21.66
C ALA A 180 -8.11 12.98 20.59
N ILE A 181 -9.09 13.68 20.00
CA ILE A 181 -8.86 14.74 19.00
C ILE A 181 -9.01 16.12 19.64
N HIS A 182 -8.07 17.01 19.39
CA HIS A 182 -8.08 18.38 19.94
C HIS A 182 -8.74 19.41 19.02
N ASN A 183 -8.67 19.23 17.70
CA ASN A 183 -9.27 20.12 16.69
C ASN A 183 -9.99 19.32 15.59
N PRO A 184 -11.19 18.75 15.87
CA PRO A 184 -11.95 18.02 14.86
C PRO A 184 -12.15 18.84 13.58
N GLY A 185 -11.82 18.25 12.43
CA GLY A 185 -11.87 18.90 11.12
C GLY A 185 -10.55 19.54 10.64
N GLY A 186 -9.50 19.57 11.47
CA GLY A 186 -8.14 19.93 11.09
C GLY A 186 -7.99 21.37 10.57
N THR A 187 -6.96 21.60 9.76
CA THR A 187 -6.61 22.93 9.21
C THR A 187 -6.81 23.03 7.70
N ALA A 188 -6.79 21.91 6.98
CA ALA A 188 -6.98 21.87 5.54
C ALA A 188 -8.07 20.88 5.14
N ALA A 189 -8.97 21.33 4.28
CA ALA A 189 -10.07 20.57 3.70
C ALA A 189 -9.59 19.62 2.60
N GLY A 190 -10.12 18.39 2.55
CA GLY A 190 -10.06 17.58 1.33
C GLY A 190 -11.18 17.91 0.34
N GLY A 191 -11.10 17.27 -0.83
CA GLY A 191 -11.96 17.45 -2.01
C GLY A 191 -11.17 17.16 -3.28
N TYR A 192 -11.88 16.99 -4.40
CA TYR A 192 -11.26 16.82 -5.72
C TYR A 192 -12.00 17.69 -6.74
N ASP A 193 -11.33 18.71 -7.25
CA ASP A 193 -11.81 19.57 -8.32
C ASP A 193 -11.35 18.99 -9.67
N PRO A 194 -12.27 18.39 -10.46
CA PRO A 194 -11.89 17.80 -11.74
C PRO A 194 -11.51 18.82 -12.82
N LEU A 195 -11.86 20.10 -12.66
CA LEU A 195 -11.42 21.13 -13.60
C LEU A 195 -9.93 21.44 -13.42
N ARG A 196 -9.38 21.17 -12.24
CA ARG A 196 -7.95 21.34 -11.93
C ARG A 196 -7.19 20.03 -11.95
N GLY A 197 -7.74 18.98 -11.35
CA GLY A 197 -7.08 17.68 -11.20
C GLY A 197 -7.17 16.77 -12.42
N GLY A 198 -8.02 17.10 -13.40
CA GLY A 198 -8.35 16.26 -14.55
C GLY A 198 -9.65 15.47 -14.36
N VAL A 199 -10.21 14.96 -15.46
CA VAL A 199 -11.36 14.04 -15.42
C VAL A 199 -10.93 12.58 -15.59
N SER A 200 -9.68 12.36 -15.99
CA SER A 200 -9.03 11.06 -16.08
C SER A 200 -7.59 11.12 -15.52
N PRO A 201 -7.02 9.98 -15.08
CA PRO A 201 -5.63 9.91 -14.63
C PRO A 201 -4.57 10.28 -15.69
N TRP A 202 -4.89 10.15 -16.98
CA TRP A 202 -3.97 10.37 -18.10
C TRP A 202 -4.16 11.74 -18.77
N ASP A 203 -5.02 12.59 -18.22
CA ASP A 203 -5.22 13.95 -18.71
C ASP A 203 -3.96 14.79 -18.48
N ALA A 204 -3.25 15.12 -19.55
CA ALA A 204 -2.05 15.95 -19.52
C ALA A 204 -2.30 17.43 -19.12
N GLY A 205 -3.56 17.83 -18.95
CA GLY A 205 -3.97 19.21 -18.66
C GLY A 205 -4.18 19.53 -17.17
N GLY A 206 -3.94 18.58 -16.26
CA GLY A 206 -4.10 18.81 -14.83
C GLY A 206 -3.11 19.86 -14.28
N ASP A 207 -3.59 20.75 -13.41
CA ASP A 207 -2.76 21.66 -12.64
C ASP A 207 -1.92 20.84 -11.64
N LEU A 208 -0.63 20.63 -11.96
CA LEU A 208 0.29 19.87 -11.13
C LEU A 208 0.39 20.46 -9.71
N ARG A 209 0.31 21.79 -9.56
CA ARG A 209 0.35 22.42 -8.23
C ARG A 209 -0.91 22.12 -7.44
N TYR A 210 -2.07 22.06 -8.10
CA TYR A 210 -3.30 21.56 -7.47
C TYR A 210 -3.11 20.12 -7.03
N LEU A 211 -2.64 19.22 -7.90
CA LEU A 211 -2.44 17.81 -7.52
C LEU A 211 -1.49 17.61 -6.32
N MET A 212 -0.53 18.53 -6.10
CA MET A 212 0.37 18.57 -4.94
C MET A 212 -0.24 19.23 -3.68
N GLY A 213 -1.47 19.74 -3.74
CA GLY A 213 -2.06 20.57 -2.69
C GLY A 213 -1.39 21.95 -2.52
N ARG A 214 -0.54 22.36 -3.48
CA ARG A 214 0.26 23.61 -3.46
C ARG A 214 -0.30 24.73 -4.33
N SER A 215 -1.50 24.57 -4.88
CA SER A 215 -2.19 25.64 -5.60
C SER A 215 -2.58 26.75 -4.63
N ARG A 216 -2.23 28.00 -4.98
CA ARG A 216 -2.61 29.18 -4.18
C ARG A 216 -4.07 29.55 -4.37
N GLU A 217 -4.67 29.16 -5.50
CA GLU A 217 -6.05 29.47 -5.83
C GLU A 217 -7.03 28.54 -5.09
N GLN A 218 -6.62 27.28 -4.87
CA GLN A 218 -7.42 26.28 -4.15
C GLN A 218 -6.51 25.34 -3.35
N PRO A 219 -6.02 25.77 -2.18
CA PRO A 219 -5.28 24.90 -1.28
C PRO A 219 -6.21 23.80 -0.74
N HIS A 220 -5.70 22.58 -0.65
CA HIS A 220 -6.44 21.45 -0.09
C HIS A 220 -5.50 20.42 0.53
N ALA A 221 -6.07 19.52 1.32
CA ALA A 221 -5.39 18.36 1.85
C ALA A 221 -5.14 17.33 0.75
N VAL A 222 -3.93 16.78 0.73
CA VAL A 222 -3.59 15.55 0.01
C VAL A 222 -3.58 14.43 1.05
N THR A 223 -4.18 13.29 0.73
CA THR A 223 -4.32 12.18 1.69
C THR A 223 -2.96 11.60 2.04
N ASP A 224 -2.81 11.12 3.27
CA ASP A 224 -1.80 10.13 3.61
C ASP A 224 -2.35 8.70 3.47
N SER A 225 -1.50 7.69 3.63
CA SER A 225 -1.90 6.28 3.56
C SER A 225 -2.92 5.87 4.63
N ALA A 226 -2.93 6.52 5.80
CA ALA A 226 -3.84 6.17 6.89
C ALA A 226 -5.29 6.57 6.55
N ALA A 227 -5.51 7.80 6.09
CA ALA A 227 -6.84 8.29 5.73
C ALA A 227 -7.40 7.61 4.47
N SER A 228 -6.56 7.34 3.48
CA SER A 228 -6.93 6.64 2.25
C SER A 228 -7.30 5.18 2.54
N ALA A 229 -6.46 4.45 3.28
CA ALA A 229 -6.73 3.08 3.67
C ALA A 229 -7.97 2.97 4.58
N THR A 230 -8.16 3.90 5.52
CA THR A 230 -9.42 3.98 6.28
C THR A 230 -10.62 4.11 5.35
N SER A 231 -10.53 4.93 4.30
CA SER A 231 -11.61 5.08 3.31
C SER A 231 -11.87 3.77 2.55
N LEU A 232 -10.82 3.07 2.11
CA LEU A 232 -10.89 1.79 1.40
C LEU A 232 -11.56 0.69 2.25
N PHE A 233 -11.28 0.66 3.56
CA PHE A 233 -11.70 -0.44 4.43
C PHE A 233 -12.93 -0.16 5.27
N THR A 234 -13.34 1.10 5.46
CA THR A 234 -14.53 1.46 6.27
C THR A 234 -15.65 2.14 5.49
N GLY A 235 -15.38 2.62 4.28
CA GLY A 235 -16.33 3.42 3.51
C GLY A 235 -16.59 4.81 4.10
N ARG A 236 -15.68 5.31 4.94
CA ARG A 236 -15.77 6.61 5.60
C ARG A 236 -14.50 7.42 5.37
N LYS A 237 -14.66 8.69 5.00
CA LYS A 237 -13.57 9.66 4.98
C LYS A 237 -13.15 10.01 6.42
N THR A 238 -11.86 10.24 6.61
CA THR A 238 -11.28 10.69 7.88
C THR A 238 -10.11 11.64 7.64
N TYR A 239 -9.44 12.06 8.70
CA TYR A 239 -8.27 12.93 8.65
C TYR A 239 -6.98 12.15 8.40
N ASN A 240 -5.98 12.80 7.80
CA ASN A 240 -4.64 12.20 7.67
C ASN A 240 -4.12 11.73 9.04
N ASP A 241 -3.36 10.63 9.09
CA ASP A 241 -2.86 9.97 10.30
C ASP A 241 -3.88 9.04 11.01
N ALA A 242 -5.16 9.11 10.69
CA ALA A 242 -6.18 8.30 11.36
C ALA A 242 -6.17 6.83 10.93
N ILE A 243 -6.14 5.91 11.89
CA ILE A 243 -6.36 4.47 11.68
C ILE A 243 -7.80 4.13 12.06
N ASN A 244 -8.69 4.03 11.08
CA ASN A 244 -10.09 3.65 11.25
C ASN A 244 -10.85 4.41 12.34
N VAL A 245 -10.56 5.68 12.56
CA VAL A 245 -11.38 6.55 13.42
C VAL A 245 -12.07 7.61 12.57
N ASP A 246 -13.22 8.13 13.02
CA ASP A 246 -13.86 9.26 12.38
C ASP A 246 -13.12 10.58 12.68
N VAL A 247 -13.57 11.68 12.08
CA VAL A 247 -12.98 13.02 12.27
C VAL A 247 -13.04 13.56 13.71
N ARG A 248 -13.70 12.84 14.63
CA ARG A 248 -13.78 13.14 16.06
C ARG A 248 -13.02 12.12 16.92
N GLY A 249 -12.36 11.13 16.31
CA GLY A 249 -11.61 10.09 16.99
C GLY A 249 -12.45 8.88 17.42
N ASN A 250 -13.71 8.78 17.01
CA ASN A 250 -14.52 7.60 17.35
C ASN A 250 -14.12 6.42 16.45
N PRO A 251 -13.92 5.21 17.01
CA PRO A 251 -13.63 4.02 16.22
C PRO A 251 -14.70 3.73 15.17
N ILE A 252 -14.25 3.33 13.98
CA ILE A 252 -15.06 2.84 12.87
C ILE A 252 -14.66 1.38 12.62
N GLU A 253 -15.63 0.49 12.52
CA GLU A 253 -15.37 -0.93 12.25
C GLU A 253 -14.99 -1.13 10.77
N PRO A 254 -13.77 -1.60 10.44
CA PRO A 254 -13.39 -1.90 9.06
C PRO A 254 -14.03 -3.21 8.55
N ALA A 255 -14.08 -3.37 7.23
CA ALA A 255 -14.69 -4.51 6.56
C ALA A 255 -14.14 -5.86 7.06
N ALA A 256 -12.84 -5.96 7.29
CA ALA A 256 -12.22 -7.20 7.75
C ALA A 256 -12.70 -7.58 9.17
N ALA A 257 -12.70 -6.64 10.12
CA ALA A 257 -13.20 -6.88 11.48
C ALA A 257 -14.69 -7.25 11.49
N MET A 258 -15.50 -6.54 10.70
CA MET A 258 -16.93 -6.83 10.52
C MET A 258 -17.14 -8.25 9.95
N LEU A 259 -16.38 -8.66 8.94
CA LEU A 259 -16.47 -10.00 8.34
C LEU A 259 -15.98 -11.09 9.30
N GLN A 260 -14.97 -10.80 10.11
CA GLN A 260 -14.48 -11.77 11.09
C GLN A 260 -15.54 -12.13 12.12
N ARG A 261 -16.34 -11.15 12.57
CA ARG A 261 -17.51 -11.39 13.44
C ARG A 261 -18.58 -12.27 12.77
N GLN A 262 -18.58 -12.35 11.45
CA GLN A 262 -19.44 -13.24 10.66
C GLN A 262 -18.76 -14.58 10.33
N GLY A 263 -17.66 -14.91 10.99
CA GLY A 263 -16.94 -16.18 10.87
C GLY A 263 -16.00 -16.28 9.67
N TRP A 264 -15.61 -15.16 9.06
CA TRP A 264 -14.57 -15.15 8.03
C TRP A 264 -13.19 -15.19 8.67
N ALA A 265 -12.24 -15.85 8.00
CA ALA A 265 -10.82 -15.72 8.35
C ALA A 265 -10.22 -14.46 7.70
N ILE A 266 -9.34 -13.76 8.41
CA ILE A 266 -8.75 -12.49 7.97
C ILE A 266 -7.26 -12.64 7.74
N GLY A 267 -6.77 -12.20 6.58
CA GLY A 267 -5.35 -12.17 6.23
C GLY A 267 -4.87 -10.78 5.85
N VAL A 268 -3.65 -10.45 6.26
CA VAL A 268 -2.97 -9.20 5.97
C VAL A 268 -1.52 -9.52 5.57
N VAL A 269 -1.11 -9.09 4.38
CA VAL A 269 0.23 -9.28 3.83
C VAL A 269 0.74 -7.93 3.33
N SER A 270 1.96 -7.54 3.71
CA SER A 270 2.56 -6.26 3.29
C SER A 270 4.07 -6.37 3.10
N SER A 271 4.64 -5.74 2.07
CA SER A 271 6.09 -5.61 1.92
C SER A 271 6.73 -4.60 2.88
N VAL A 272 5.94 -3.83 3.62
CA VAL A 272 6.37 -2.85 4.63
C VAL A 272 6.00 -3.33 6.04
N PRO A 273 6.36 -2.62 7.13
CA PRO A 273 6.08 -3.07 8.49
C PRO A 273 4.63 -3.48 8.75
N VAL A 274 4.44 -4.57 9.50
CA VAL A 274 3.11 -5.15 9.78
C VAL A 274 2.11 -4.18 10.41
N SER A 275 2.59 -3.16 11.13
CA SER A 275 1.79 -2.11 11.77
C SER A 275 1.81 -0.78 11.01
N HIS A 276 2.33 -0.74 9.77
CA HIS A 276 2.23 0.44 8.91
C HIS A 276 0.76 0.79 8.59
N ALA A 277 0.51 1.98 8.07
CA ALA A 277 -0.84 2.54 7.98
C ALA A 277 -1.84 1.67 7.17
N THR A 278 -1.46 1.22 5.97
CA THR A 278 -2.34 0.39 5.15
C THR A 278 -2.70 -0.95 5.79
N PRO A 279 -1.75 -1.77 6.31
CA PRO A 279 -2.10 -3.01 7.02
C PRO A 279 -2.84 -2.74 8.33
N ALA A 280 -2.49 -1.67 9.06
CA ALA A 280 -3.21 -1.24 10.27
C ALA A 280 -4.69 -0.96 10.00
N CYS A 281 -5.00 -0.18 8.96
CA CYS A 281 -6.36 0.20 8.60
C CYS A 281 -7.22 -0.98 8.13
N THR A 282 -6.65 -2.17 7.88
CA THR A 282 -7.49 -3.36 7.64
C THR A 282 -8.30 -3.76 8.87
N TYR A 283 -7.83 -3.43 10.08
CA TYR A 283 -8.31 -4.10 11.28
C TYR A 283 -8.26 -3.26 12.57
N ALA A 284 -7.15 -2.55 12.82
CA ALA A 284 -6.91 -1.82 14.08
C ALA A 284 -7.68 -0.48 14.13
N ASN A 285 -7.72 0.14 15.31
CA ASN A 285 -8.18 1.52 15.48
C ASN A 285 -7.13 2.33 16.25
N ASN A 286 -6.79 3.53 15.77
CA ASN A 286 -5.92 4.46 16.50
C ASN A 286 -6.10 5.88 15.96
N VAL A 287 -6.00 6.89 16.83
CA VAL A 287 -6.01 8.29 16.40
C VAL A 287 -4.74 8.71 15.65
N SER A 288 -3.67 7.91 15.72
CA SER A 288 -2.39 8.12 15.05
C SER A 288 -1.90 6.85 14.38
N ARG A 289 -1.38 6.99 13.15
CA ARG A 289 -0.69 5.93 12.41
C ARG A 289 0.67 5.56 12.98
N ASP A 290 1.23 6.43 13.82
CA ASP A 290 2.57 6.24 14.38
C ASP A 290 2.58 5.41 15.66
N ASP A 291 1.43 5.01 16.21
CA ASP A 291 1.32 4.20 17.43
C ASP A 291 1.52 2.69 17.15
N TYR A 292 2.66 2.37 16.52
CA TYR A 292 2.93 1.08 15.86
C TYR A 292 2.74 -0.14 16.77
N GLN A 293 3.24 -0.11 18.01
CA GLN A 293 3.14 -1.26 18.92
C GLN A 293 1.69 -1.53 19.35
N ASP A 294 0.90 -0.49 19.61
CA ASP A 294 -0.53 -0.67 19.93
C ASP A 294 -1.36 -1.12 18.73
N ILE A 295 -1.04 -0.61 17.54
CA ILE A 295 -1.60 -1.11 16.28
C ILE A 295 -1.27 -2.59 16.09
N ALA A 296 -0.03 -3.01 16.35
CA ALA A 296 0.37 -4.41 16.28
C ALA A 296 -0.40 -5.27 17.29
N ARG A 297 -0.59 -4.78 18.52
CA ARG A 297 -1.40 -5.47 19.54
C ARG A 297 -2.84 -5.68 19.06
N ASP A 298 -3.47 -4.68 18.45
CA ASP A 298 -4.80 -4.82 17.84
C ASP A 298 -4.84 -5.90 16.74
N LEU A 299 -3.89 -5.86 15.81
CA LEU A 299 -3.77 -6.83 14.71
C LEU A 299 -3.56 -8.27 15.22
N LEU A 300 -2.88 -8.42 16.37
CA LEU A 300 -2.56 -9.72 16.98
C LEU A 300 -3.57 -10.15 18.05
N GLY A 301 -4.56 -9.31 18.31
CA GLY A 301 -5.63 -9.52 19.28
C GLY A 301 -5.16 -9.57 20.72
N LEU A 302 -4.22 -8.70 21.06
CA LEU A 302 -3.84 -8.34 22.42
C LEU A 302 -4.49 -7.00 22.79
N LYS A 303 -4.36 -6.60 24.06
CA LYS A 303 -4.87 -5.30 24.51
C LYS A 303 -4.02 -4.17 23.94
N SER A 304 -4.68 -3.16 23.40
CA SER A 304 -4.07 -1.92 22.96
C SER A 304 -4.65 -0.73 23.73
N ILE A 305 -4.10 0.46 23.50
CA ILE A 305 -4.64 1.72 24.00
C ILE A 305 -6.07 1.99 23.49
N SER A 306 -6.42 1.53 22.29
CA SER A 306 -7.77 1.67 21.72
C SER A 306 -8.73 0.60 22.24
N HIS A 307 -8.21 -0.59 22.56
CA HIS A 307 -8.99 -1.76 22.97
C HIS A 307 -8.52 -2.32 24.33
N LYS A 308 -8.62 -1.50 25.38
CA LYS A 308 -8.11 -1.80 26.74
C LYS A 308 -8.86 -2.93 27.46
N THR A 309 -10.16 -3.04 27.21
CA THR A 309 -11.07 -3.92 27.96
C THR A 309 -11.48 -5.15 27.17
N ASP A 310 -11.88 -4.96 25.91
CA ASP A 310 -12.27 -6.00 24.97
C ASP A 310 -11.30 -5.95 23.77
N PRO A 311 -10.17 -6.68 23.81
CA PRO A 311 -9.22 -6.71 22.71
C PRO A 311 -9.87 -7.28 21.46
N LEU A 312 -9.47 -6.79 20.29
CA LEU A 312 -9.94 -7.37 19.03
C LEU A 312 -9.55 -8.85 18.95
N PRO A 313 -10.28 -9.69 18.18
CA PRO A 313 -9.91 -11.08 18.02
C PRO A 313 -8.52 -11.29 17.43
N GLY A 314 -7.94 -10.32 16.72
CA GLY A 314 -6.70 -10.43 15.94
C GLY A 314 -6.93 -11.14 14.60
N VAL A 315 -6.11 -10.85 13.59
CA VAL A 315 -6.21 -11.45 12.25
C VAL A 315 -5.68 -12.89 12.25
N ASP A 316 -6.13 -13.72 11.30
CA ASP A 316 -5.75 -15.13 11.22
C ASP A 316 -4.39 -15.36 10.53
N VAL A 317 -4.02 -14.43 9.65
CA VAL A 317 -2.70 -14.38 9.01
C VAL A 317 -2.21 -12.92 9.00
N LEU A 318 -1.01 -12.67 9.52
CA LEU A 318 -0.33 -11.39 9.42
C LEU A 318 1.11 -11.62 8.97
N ILE A 319 1.51 -11.11 7.81
CA ILE A 319 2.86 -11.31 7.27
C ILE A 319 3.38 -9.97 6.77
N GLY A 320 4.53 -9.52 7.26
CA GLY A 320 5.10 -8.26 6.78
C GLY A 320 6.51 -7.97 7.25
N GLY A 321 6.92 -6.72 6.99
CA GLY A 321 8.20 -6.14 7.38
C GLY A 321 8.28 -5.77 8.87
N GLY A 322 9.38 -5.12 9.24
CA GLY A 322 9.62 -4.47 10.55
C GLY A 322 10.63 -5.18 11.43
N PHE A 323 11.11 -6.36 11.03
CA PHE A 323 12.05 -7.17 11.80
C PHE A 323 13.38 -6.44 12.02
N GLY A 324 13.90 -6.46 13.25
CA GLY A 324 15.23 -5.94 13.58
C GLY A 324 15.38 -4.41 13.58
N VAL A 325 14.27 -3.67 13.52
CA VAL A 325 14.28 -2.21 13.62
C VAL A 325 14.13 -1.77 15.07
N ASP A 326 15.24 -1.74 15.80
CA ASP A 326 15.24 -1.41 17.23
C ASP A 326 15.45 0.07 17.51
N VAL A 327 14.67 0.63 18.43
CA VAL A 327 14.76 2.02 18.90
C VAL A 327 14.62 2.08 20.42
N GLU A 328 15.38 2.98 21.05
CA GLU A 328 15.31 3.21 22.50
C GLU A 328 14.05 3.98 22.92
N ASN A 329 13.55 4.83 22.03
CA ASN A 329 12.35 5.62 22.22
C ASN A 329 11.75 6.01 20.85
N ASP A 330 10.43 6.17 20.81
CA ASP A 330 9.71 6.71 19.65
C ASP A 330 8.63 7.68 20.14
N GLN A 331 8.77 8.97 19.83
CA GLN A 331 7.85 10.02 20.28
C GLN A 331 6.51 10.00 19.54
N GLY A 332 6.40 9.26 18.44
CA GLY A 332 5.12 9.06 17.74
C GLY A 332 4.20 8.06 18.43
N GLN A 333 4.75 7.24 19.33
CA GLN A 333 4.03 6.20 20.07
C GLN A 333 3.58 6.68 21.45
N GLY A 334 2.59 5.99 22.02
CA GLY A 334 2.10 6.27 23.37
C GLY A 334 3.13 6.03 24.47
N ARG A 335 2.82 6.46 25.71
CA ARG A 335 3.68 6.24 26.89
C ARG A 335 3.89 4.78 27.27
N ASN A 336 3.10 3.88 26.70
CA ASN A 336 3.22 2.43 26.83
C ASN A 336 4.09 1.78 25.73
N PHE A 337 4.81 2.59 24.93
CA PHE A 337 5.89 2.10 24.08
C PHE A 337 6.93 1.34 24.90
N GLU A 338 7.33 0.19 24.38
CA GLU A 338 8.38 -0.67 24.94
C GLU A 338 9.67 -0.52 24.11
N PRO A 339 10.80 -0.11 24.73
CA PRO A 339 12.10 -0.08 24.03
C PRO A 339 12.46 -1.43 23.42
N GLY A 340 13.08 -1.38 22.24
CA GLY A 340 13.33 -2.57 21.40
C GLY A 340 12.73 -2.36 20.02
N ASN A 341 12.14 -3.40 19.44
CA ASN A 341 11.60 -3.30 18.09
C ASN A 341 10.48 -2.25 18.00
N LYS A 342 10.66 -1.31 17.06
CA LYS A 342 9.76 -0.18 16.83
C LYS A 342 8.31 -0.61 16.53
N TYR A 343 8.15 -1.69 15.77
CA TYR A 343 6.88 -2.05 15.16
C TYR A 343 6.08 -3.09 15.96
N VAL A 344 6.77 -4.05 16.59
CA VAL A 344 6.16 -5.10 17.41
C VAL A 344 7.05 -5.38 18.60
N ALA A 345 6.57 -5.08 19.82
CA ALA A 345 7.35 -5.29 21.03
C ALA A 345 7.74 -6.76 21.25
N ASP A 346 8.89 -7.02 21.85
CA ASP A 346 9.35 -8.38 22.19
C ASP A 346 8.37 -9.13 23.10
N SER A 347 7.75 -8.41 24.05
CA SER A 347 6.70 -8.96 24.93
C SER A 347 5.48 -9.44 24.13
N THR A 348 5.10 -8.69 23.09
CA THR A 348 4.02 -9.04 22.17
C THR A 348 4.38 -10.29 21.37
N LEU A 349 5.61 -10.38 20.84
CA LEU A 349 6.08 -11.57 20.13
C LEU A 349 6.06 -12.83 21.01
N GLN A 350 6.46 -12.70 22.29
CA GLN A 350 6.45 -13.80 23.24
C GLN A 350 5.04 -14.27 23.58
N GLU A 351 4.10 -13.34 23.80
CA GLU A 351 2.72 -13.67 24.19
C GLU A 351 1.95 -14.40 23.07
N ILE A 352 2.19 -14.02 21.80
CA ILE A 352 1.42 -14.58 20.68
C ILE A 352 1.92 -15.95 20.22
N ASP A 353 3.14 -16.37 20.59
CA ASP A 353 3.76 -17.58 20.05
C ASP A 353 3.10 -18.87 20.57
N SER A 354 2.60 -19.67 19.62
CA SER A 354 2.07 -21.02 19.82
C SER A 354 2.98 -21.94 20.62
N ALA A 355 4.32 -21.78 20.54
CA ALA A 355 5.27 -22.61 21.28
C ALA A 355 5.13 -22.47 22.80
N VAL A 356 4.60 -21.34 23.28
CA VAL A 356 4.37 -21.07 24.71
C VAL A 356 2.87 -20.94 25.05
N GLY A 357 1.98 -21.39 24.16
CA GLY A 357 0.53 -21.40 24.37
C GLY A 357 -0.22 -20.25 23.71
N GLY A 358 0.46 -19.37 22.97
CA GLY A 358 -0.14 -18.34 22.14
C GLY A 358 -0.88 -18.90 20.91
N ARG A 359 -1.42 -18.01 20.09
CA ARG A 359 -2.29 -18.39 18.95
C ARG A 359 -1.56 -18.53 17.62
N TYR A 360 -0.37 -17.95 17.50
CA TYR A 360 0.32 -17.77 16.23
C TYR A 360 1.52 -18.70 16.11
N ARG A 361 1.59 -19.41 14.99
CA ARG A 361 2.82 -20.01 14.53
C ARG A 361 3.68 -18.92 13.90
N MET A 362 4.87 -18.72 14.45
CA MET A 362 5.78 -17.65 14.07
C MET A 362 6.71 -18.07 12.92
N ALA A 363 6.93 -17.16 11.97
CA ALA A 363 7.98 -17.22 10.95
C ALA A 363 8.79 -15.93 11.01
N LEU A 364 9.99 -15.98 11.57
CA LEU A 364 10.84 -14.81 11.71
C LEU A 364 12.00 -14.88 10.72
N ARG A 365 12.49 -13.74 10.23
CA ARG A 365 13.78 -13.68 9.52
C ARG A 365 14.83 -14.40 10.36
N THR A 366 15.49 -15.40 9.77
CA THR A 366 16.39 -16.29 10.50
C THR A 366 17.75 -16.37 9.80
N PRO A 367 18.85 -16.05 10.49
CA PRO A 367 20.19 -16.06 9.91
C PRO A 367 20.53 -17.37 9.18
N GLY A 368 20.97 -17.26 7.93
CA GLY A 368 21.39 -18.38 7.07
C GLY A 368 20.27 -19.27 6.54
N GLN A 369 19.00 -18.95 6.76
CA GLN A 369 17.86 -19.71 6.24
C GLN A 369 17.07 -18.90 5.21
N SER A 370 16.62 -19.55 4.15
CA SER A 370 15.77 -18.91 3.14
C SER A 370 14.45 -18.44 3.76
N GLY A 371 14.11 -17.16 3.63
CA GLY A 371 12.88 -16.58 4.17
C GLY A 371 11.63 -17.27 3.62
N ALA A 372 11.61 -17.55 2.32
CA ALA A 372 10.55 -18.32 1.67
C ALA A 372 10.39 -19.72 2.27
N THR A 373 11.50 -20.41 2.56
CA THR A 373 11.48 -21.75 3.17
C THR A 373 10.97 -21.71 4.61
N VAL A 374 11.45 -20.75 5.41
CA VAL A 374 11.01 -20.55 6.80
C VAL A 374 9.50 -20.27 6.84
N LEU A 375 9.03 -19.38 5.98
CA LEU A 375 7.62 -18.99 5.93
C LEU A 375 6.71 -20.14 5.45
N ALA A 376 7.08 -20.83 4.37
CA ALA A 376 6.29 -21.95 3.86
C ALA A 376 6.18 -23.09 4.89
N LYS A 377 7.27 -23.38 5.61
CA LYS A 377 7.28 -24.36 6.70
C LYS A 377 6.31 -23.95 7.82
N ALA A 378 6.40 -22.71 8.29
CA ALA A 378 5.53 -22.20 9.35
C ALA A 378 4.05 -22.19 8.93
N ALA A 379 3.75 -21.87 7.67
CA ALA A 379 2.38 -21.94 7.13
C ALA A 379 1.83 -23.38 7.18
N ALA A 380 2.62 -24.37 6.76
CA ALA A 380 2.22 -25.78 6.85
C ALA A 380 2.00 -26.24 8.30
N GLU A 381 2.88 -25.82 9.21
CA GLU A 381 2.76 -26.09 10.65
C GLU A 381 1.53 -25.40 11.27
N ALA A 382 1.22 -24.17 10.85
CA ALA A 382 0.03 -23.44 11.28
C ALA A 382 -1.25 -24.19 10.87
N VAL A 383 -1.31 -24.68 9.62
CA VAL A 383 -2.43 -25.50 9.14
C VAL A 383 -2.57 -26.79 9.94
N ALA A 384 -1.47 -27.53 10.12
CA ALA A 384 -1.48 -28.81 10.84
C ALA A 384 -1.87 -28.66 12.31
N GLY A 385 -1.36 -27.62 12.98
CA GLY A 385 -1.63 -27.30 14.38
C GLY A 385 -2.92 -26.51 14.61
N LYS A 386 -3.61 -26.07 13.55
CA LYS A 386 -4.75 -25.14 13.60
C LYS A 386 -4.41 -23.82 14.31
N HIS A 387 -3.18 -23.36 14.15
CA HIS A 387 -2.73 -22.05 14.62
C HIS A 387 -3.03 -20.97 13.57
N ARG A 388 -2.95 -19.72 14.00
CA ARG A 388 -2.81 -18.56 13.12
C ARG A 388 -1.37 -18.46 12.62
N LEU A 389 -1.11 -17.65 11.61
CA LEU A 389 0.24 -17.45 11.07
C LEU A 389 0.69 -16.01 11.30
N PHE A 390 1.88 -15.82 11.88
CA PHE A 390 2.54 -14.52 11.94
C PHE A 390 3.93 -14.63 11.29
N GLY A 391 4.15 -13.84 10.25
CA GLY A 391 5.44 -13.73 9.57
C GLY A 391 6.04 -12.33 9.71
N PHE A 392 7.28 -12.25 10.18
CA PHE A 392 7.94 -10.98 10.47
C PHE A 392 9.36 -10.98 9.93
N PHE A 393 9.54 -10.20 8.88
CA PHE A 393 10.73 -10.13 8.05
C PHE A 393 11.14 -8.66 7.87
N GLY A 394 12.17 -8.41 7.07
CA GLY A 394 12.59 -7.07 6.70
C GLY A 394 14.10 -6.87 6.75
N ILE A 395 14.52 -5.72 6.22
CA ILE A 395 15.87 -5.16 6.30
C ILE A 395 15.90 -4.02 7.35
N PRO A 396 17.06 -3.41 7.66
CA PRO A 396 17.15 -2.36 8.68
C PRO A 396 16.20 -1.16 8.48
N GLU A 397 15.81 -0.86 7.23
CA GLU A 397 14.82 0.16 6.88
C GLU A 397 13.37 -0.26 7.23
N GLY A 398 13.14 -1.55 7.51
CA GLY A 398 11.87 -2.11 7.96
C GLY A 398 11.02 -2.74 6.85
N ASN A 399 11.20 -2.40 5.59
CA ASN A 399 10.55 -3.09 4.47
C ASN A 399 11.28 -4.40 4.09
N LEU A 400 10.72 -5.15 3.15
CA LEU A 400 11.47 -6.16 2.39
C LEU A 400 12.51 -5.46 1.49
N PRO A 401 13.59 -6.16 1.07
CA PRO A 401 14.50 -5.60 0.07
C PRO A 401 13.74 -5.19 -1.20
N PHE A 402 13.97 -3.96 -1.66
CA PHE A 402 13.41 -3.48 -2.92
C PHE A 402 13.79 -4.42 -4.07
N GLN A 403 12.79 -4.89 -4.81
CA GLN A 403 13.00 -5.36 -6.16
C GLN A 403 13.25 -4.14 -7.06
N THR A 404 14.28 -4.19 -7.91
CA THR A 404 14.60 -3.19 -8.95
C THR A 404 13.89 -3.48 -10.27
N ALA A 405 13.98 -2.56 -11.23
CA ALA A 405 13.29 -2.70 -12.50
C ALA A 405 13.73 -3.94 -13.29
N ASP A 406 14.97 -4.42 -13.15
CA ASP A 406 15.46 -5.67 -13.75
C ASP A 406 15.19 -6.93 -12.89
N GLY A 407 14.78 -6.74 -11.63
CA GLY A 407 14.47 -7.77 -10.67
C GLY A 407 15.64 -8.26 -9.82
N ASP A 408 16.85 -7.70 -9.97
CA ASP A 408 18.06 -8.15 -9.29
C ASP A 408 18.18 -7.70 -7.82
N SER A 409 17.31 -6.78 -7.39
CA SER A 409 17.31 -6.17 -6.06
C SER A 409 18.61 -5.43 -5.73
N ILE A 410 19.18 -4.72 -6.70
CA ILE A 410 20.40 -3.90 -6.53
C ILE A 410 20.01 -2.42 -6.75
N PRO A 411 19.44 -1.76 -5.73
CA PRO A 411 18.93 -0.39 -5.85
C PRO A 411 20.05 0.65 -6.00
N VAL A 412 19.71 1.78 -6.62
CA VAL A 412 20.54 2.98 -6.52
C VAL A 412 20.49 3.52 -5.08
N ASN A 413 21.62 3.50 -4.40
CA ASN A 413 21.74 4.02 -3.04
C ASN A 413 21.56 5.55 -3.00
N ALA A 414 21.14 6.06 -1.84
CA ALA A 414 21.17 7.49 -1.59
C ALA A 414 22.57 8.05 -1.86
N PRO A 415 22.70 9.21 -2.55
CA PRO A 415 23.99 9.87 -2.68
C PRO A 415 24.51 10.25 -1.28
N PRO A 416 25.83 10.14 -1.01
CA PRO A 416 26.41 10.62 0.24
C PRO A 416 26.08 12.10 0.43
N GLU A 417 25.67 12.46 1.65
CA GLU A 417 24.99 13.71 2.04
C GLU A 417 25.27 14.92 1.10
N SER A 418 24.38 15.13 0.14
CA SER A 418 24.27 16.39 -0.61
C SER A 418 23.59 17.44 0.28
N PRO A 419 23.95 18.74 0.21
CA PRO A 419 23.23 19.80 0.92
C PRO A 419 21.72 19.89 0.61
N ASP A 420 21.25 19.27 -0.49
CA ASP A 420 19.83 19.12 -0.85
C ASP A 420 19.13 17.93 -0.17
N THR A 421 19.83 17.14 0.67
CA THR A 421 19.25 16.07 1.52
C THR A 421 18.42 16.58 2.72
N GLN A 422 17.99 17.85 2.69
CA GLN A 422 17.05 18.42 3.67
C GLN A 422 15.63 17.87 3.53
N ASP A 423 15.32 17.14 2.45
CA ASP A 423 14.06 16.44 2.30
C ASP A 423 14.00 15.21 3.22
N ALA A 424 13.28 15.37 4.34
CA ALA A 424 13.15 14.34 5.37
C ALA A 424 12.47 13.07 4.87
N LEU A 425 11.51 13.17 3.93
CA LEU A 425 10.81 11.99 3.38
C LEU A 425 11.75 11.24 2.45
N LYS A 426 12.42 11.94 1.54
CA LYS A 426 13.41 11.32 0.66
C LYS A 426 14.51 10.62 1.46
N LYS A 427 15.02 11.26 2.53
CA LYS A 427 16.01 10.66 3.43
C LYS A 427 15.47 9.43 4.14
N LYS A 428 14.23 9.46 4.63
CA LYS A 428 13.58 8.36 5.35
C LYS A 428 13.49 7.08 4.51
N TYR A 429 13.18 7.22 3.22
CA TYR A 429 12.83 6.07 2.36
C TYR A 429 13.91 5.69 1.33
N SER A 430 15.04 6.40 1.30
CA SER A 430 16.16 6.02 0.43
C SER A 430 16.95 4.85 1.02
N VAL A 431 17.45 3.97 0.14
CA VAL A 431 18.33 2.86 0.55
C VAL A 431 19.68 3.42 1.00
N GLY A 432 20.03 3.15 2.26
CA GLY A 432 21.23 3.70 2.88
C GLY A 432 22.51 2.94 2.55
N SER A 433 22.40 1.66 2.18
CA SER A 433 23.55 0.79 1.86
C SER A 433 23.15 -0.36 0.94
N PRO A 434 24.10 -0.91 0.14
CA PRO A 434 23.85 -2.09 -0.67
C PRO A 434 23.38 -3.27 0.18
N TYR A 435 22.44 -4.05 -0.35
CA TYR A 435 21.96 -5.26 0.31
C TYR A 435 23.04 -6.34 0.40
N THR A 436 23.07 -7.02 1.54
CA THR A 436 23.88 -8.21 1.72
C THR A 436 23.18 -9.44 1.13
N PRO A 437 23.90 -10.54 0.85
CA PRO A 437 23.25 -11.81 0.47
C PRO A 437 22.23 -12.31 1.49
N ALA A 438 22.42 -11.98 2.77
CA ALA A 438 21.48 -12.30 3.84
C ALA A 438 20.18 -11.50 3.70
N ASP A 439 20.26 -10.22 3.34
CA ASP A 439 19.07 -9.39 3.12
C ASP A 439 18.21 -9.94 1.99
N ILE A 440 18.83 -10.43 0.91
CA ILE A 440 18.09 -11.03 -0.21
C ILE A 440 17.53 -12.41 0.14
N ASN A 441 18.34 -13.30 0.72
CA ASN A 441 17.95 -14.71 0.89
C ASN A 441 17.07 -14.96 2.12
N GLU A 442 17.26 -14.23 3.22
CA GLU A 442 16.55 -14.46 4.48
C GLU A 442 15.17 -13.80 4.53
N ASN A 443 14.84 -12.99 3.52
CA ASN A 443 13.52 -12.40 3.33
C ASN A 443 12.73 -13.18 2.26
N PRO A 444 11.44 -13.44 2.46
CA PRO A 444 10.56 -13.95 1.41
C PRO A 444 10.24 -12.83 0.40
N THR A 445 9.81 -13.21 -0.81
CA THR A 445 9.19 -12.23 -1.72
C THR A 445 7.73 -11.97 -1.33
N LEU A 446 7.15 -10.85 -1.78
CA LEU A 446 5.72 -10.58 -1.57
C LEU A 446 4.83 -11.70 -2.17
N ALA A 447 5.25 -12.30 -3.27
CA ALA A 447 4.58 -13.44 -3.86
C ALA A 447 4.65 -14.70 -2.97
N ASP A 448 5.78 -14.97 -2.32
CA ASP A 448 5.91 -16.08 -1.35
C ASP A 448 5.01 -15.87 -0.13
N MET A 449 4.97 -14.63 0.37
CA MET A 449 4.09 -14.27 1.49
C MET A 449 2.62 -14.43 1.12
N THR A 450 2.25 -14.00 -0.09
CA THR A 450 0.90 -14.16 -0.63
C THR A 450 0.51 -15.64 -0.74
N ARG A 451 1.40 -16.50 -1.23
CA ARG A 451 1.16 -17.96 -1.30
C ARG A 451 0.97 -18.55 0.09
N ALA A 452 1.85 -18.23 1.04
CA ALA A 452 1.74 -18.72 2.41
C ALA A 452 0.43 -18.30 3.09
N ALA A 453 -0.01 -17.06 2.87
CA ALA A 453 -1.30 -16.59 3.38
C ALA A 453 -2.48 -17.35 2.76
N LEU A 454 -2.46 -17.57 1.44
CA LEU A 454 -3.50 -18.32 0.73
C LEU A 454 -3.51 -19.81 1.10
N ASP A 455 -2.37 -20.41 1.43
CA ASP A 455 -2.29 -21.78 1.91
C ASP A 455 -2.98 -21.94 3.28
N VAL A 456 -2.81 -20.97 4.18
CA VAL A 456 -3.49 -20.98 5.50
C VAL A 456 -4.97 -20.64 5.36
N LEU A 457 -5.31 -19.52 4.72
CA LEU A 457 -6.69 -19.03 4.58
C LEU A 457 -7.53 -19.93 3.68
N GLY A 458 -6.92 -20.58 2.68
CA GLY A 458 -7.57 -21.51 1.78
C GLY A 458 -8.16 -22.74 2.47
N THR A 459 -7.75 -23.04 3.70
CA THR A 459 -8.35 -24.08 4.54
C THR A 459 -9.72 -23.70 5.11
N LYS A 460 -10.12 -22.43 4.97
CA LYS A 460 -11.34 -21.86 5.54
C LYS A 460 -12.41 -21.73 4.46
N GLN A 461 -13.68 -21.83 4.88
CA GLN A 461 -14.81 -21.70 3.97
C GLN A 461 -14.97 -20.28 3.43
N ARG A 462 -14.65 -19.27 4.24
CA ARG A 462 -14.76 -17.86 3.92
C ARG A 462 -13.51 -17.12 4.40
N PHE A 463 -12.93 -16.27 3.57
CA PHE A 463 -11.79 -15.44 3.98
C PHE A 463 -11.74 -14.09 3.27
N TRP A 464 -11.15 -13.13 3.96
CA TRP A 464 -10.80 -11.82 3.43
C TRP A 464 -9.28 -11.67 3.51
N LEU A 465 -8.64 -11.19 2.44
CA LEU A 465 -7.19 -11.02 2.37
C LEU A 465 -6.85 -9.65 1.79
N MET A 466 -5.91 -8.94 2.42
CA MET A 466 -5.24 -7.79 1.83
C MET A 466 -3.77 -8.13 1.55
N VAL A 467 -3.28 -7.74 0.37
CA VAL A 467 -1.88 -7.81 -0.04
C VAL A 467 -1.42 -6.42 -0.47
N GLU A 468 -0.30 -5.96 0.06
CA GLU A 468 0.22 -4.61 -0.20
C GLU A 468 1.69 -4.66 -0.66
N PRO A 469 2.00 -4.28 -1.91
CA PRO A 469 3.32 -3.81 -2.28
C PRO A 469 3.50 -2.37 -1.79
N GLY A 470 3.70 -2.20 -0.47
CA GLY A 470 3.75 -0.91 0.21
C GLY A 470 5.03 -0.11 -0.06
N ASP A 471 6.06 -0.79 -0.55
CA ASP A 471 7.35 -0.22 -0.92
C ASP A 471 7.29 0.55 -2.25
N VAL A 472 6.19 0.48 -3.02
CA VAL A 472 5.98 1.39 -4.17
C VAL A 472 5.97 2.86 -3.70
N ASP A 473 5.29 3.16 -2.60
CA ASP A 473 5.24 4.47 -1.96
C ASP A 473 6.63 4.94 -1.52
N TRP A 474 7.38 4.06 -0.86
CA TRP A 474 8.71 4.38 -0.33
C TRP A 474 9.68 4.69 -1.47
N ALA A 475 9.62 3.94 -2.57
CA ALA A 475 10.39 4.23 -3.78
C ALA A 475 10.00 5.58 -4.41
N CYS A 476 8.70 5.91 -4.41
CA CYS A 476 8.23 7.20 -4.90
C CYS A 476 8.68 8.36 -4.02
N HIS A 477 8.59 8.26 -2.70
CA HIS A 477 9.15 9.27 -1.78
C HIS A 477 10.66 9.46 -1.96
N ALA A 478 11.40 8.39 -2.23
CA ALA A 478 12.83 8.43 -2.53
C ALA A 478 13.13 9.04 -3.93
N ASN A 479 12.11 9.33 -4.73
CA ASN A 479 12.21 9.72 -6.13
C ASN A 479 13.08 8.73 -6.93
N ASN A 480 12.82 7.44 -6.71
CA ASN A 480 13.55 6.34 -7.32
C ASN A 480 12.64 5.53 -8.26
N ILE A 481 12.68 5.86 -9.56
CA ILE A 481 11.80 5.22 -10.54
C ILE A 481 12.16 3.75 -10.78
N ASP A 482 13.44 3.39 -10.65
CA ASP A 482 13.92 2.02 -10.80
C ASP A 482 13.32 1.11 -9.71
N ASN A 483 13.46 1.50 -8.45
CA ASN A 483 12.82 0.82 -7.32
C ASN A 483 11.28 0.83 -7.44
N CYS A 484 10.69 1.94 -7.90
CA CYS A 484 9.23 2.03 -8.07
C CYS A 484 8.71 1.02 -9.09
N ILE A 485 9.39 0.88 -10.24
CA ILE A 485 9.04 -0.11 -11.27
C ILE A 485 9.16 -1.52 -10.69
N GLY A 486 10.27 -1.82 -10.01
CA GLY A 486 10.49 -3.14 -9.43
C GLY A 486 9.48 -3.49 -8.32
N ALA A 487 9.10 -2.55 -7.47
CA ALA A 487 8.05 -2.73 -6.46
C ALA A 487 6.66 -2.98 -7.10
N ILE A 488 6.32 -2.28 -8.19
CA ILE A 488 5.10 -2.56 -8.97
C ILE A 488 5.16 -3.98 -9.58
N ARG A 489 6.32 -4.41 -10.08
CA ARG A 489 6.52 -5.78 -10.59
C ARG A 489 6.42 -6.84 -9.49
N SER A 490 6.88 -6.55 -8.27
CA SER A 490 6.70 -7.39 -7.08
C SER A 490 5.22 -7.56 -6.74
N GLY A 491 4.45 -6.46 -6.77
CA GLY A 491 2.99 -6.47 -6.66
C GLY A 491 2.30 -7.28 -7.76
N ASP A 492 2.74 -7.16 -9.01
CA ASP A 492 2.22 -7.97 -10.12
C ASP A 492 2.52 -9.48 -9.94
N ALA A 493 3.68 -9.82 -9.38
CA ALA A 493 4.00 -11.20 -9.00
C ALA A 493 3.08 -11.74 -7.90
N ALA A 494 2.72 -10.91 -6.92
CA ALA A 494 1.73 -11.25 -5.91
C ALA A 494 0.33 -11.42 -6.51
N PHE A 495 -0.08 -10.56 -7.46
CA PHE A 495 -1.31 -10.74 -8.23
C PHE A 495 -1.32 -12.07 -8.99
N ARG A 496 -0.22 -12.44 -9.65
CA ARG A 496 -0.09 -13.75 -10.30
C ARG A 496 -0.25 -14.89 -9.32
N ALA A 497 0.34 -14.82 -8.13
CA ALA A 497 0.17 -15.83 -7.09
C ALA A 497 -1.30 -15.97 -6.63
N VAL A 498 -2.03 -14.87 -6.52
CA VAL A 498 -3.48 -14.87 -6.25
C VAL A 498 -4.24 -15.59 -7.37
N VAL A 499 -4.02 -15.20 -8.63
CA VAL A 499 -4.71 -15.81 -9.78
C VAL A 499 -4.38 -17.30 -9.89
N GLU A 500 -3.10 -17.68 -9.79
CA GLU A 500 -2.65 -19.07 -9.80
C GLU A 500 -3.38 -19.91 -8.76
N TRP A 501 -3.56 -19.38 -7.54
CA TRP A 501 -4.31 -20.05 -6.49
C TRP A 501 -5.81 -20.18 -6.81
N ILE A 502 -6.44 -19.12 -7.34
CA ILE A 502 -7.87 -19.14 -7.68
C ILE A 502 -8.14 -20.14 -8.81
N GLU A 503 -7.32 -20.13 -9.87
CA GLU A 503 -7.44 -21.05 -11.01
C GLU A 503 -7.23 -22.50 -10.58
N ARG A 504 -6.19 -22.76 -9.77
CA ARG A 504 -5.89 -24.10 -9.26
C ARG A 504 -6.99 -24.65 -8.36
N THR A 505 -7.70 -23.78 -7.65
CA THR A 505 -8.80 -24.16 -6.74
C THR A 505 -10.19 -24.08 -7.39
N ASP A 506 -10.29 -23.59 -8.63
CA ASP A 506 -11.53 -23.35 -9.36
C ASP A 506 -12.56 -22.51 -8.55
N THR A 507 -12.12 -21.37 -8.01
CA THR A 507 -12.93 -20.56 -7.08
C THR A 507 -13.40 -19.20 -7.59
N TRP A 508 -13.22 -18.86 -8.88
CA TRP A 508 -13.66 -17.56 -9.43
C TRP A 508 -15.15 -17.26 -9.23
N ASN A 509 -16.00 -18.29 -9.22
CA ASN A 509 -17.43 -18.15 -8.95
C ASN A 509 -17.72 -17.54 -7.55
N THR A 510 -16.85 -17.78 -6.57
CA THR A 510 -17.00 -17.38 -5.16
C THR A 510 -15.96 -16.37 -4.70
N THR A 511 -14.99 -16.03 -5.54
CA THR A 511 -13.93 -15.05 -5.28
C THR A 511 -14.17 -13.74 -6.02
N VAL A 512 -13.78 -12.65 -5.37
CA VAL A 512 -13.59 -11.32 -5.98
C VAL A 512 -12.17 -10.85 -5.66
N VAL A 513 -11.52 -10.25 -6.65
CA VAL A 513 -10.25 -9.54 -6.47
C VAL A 513 -10.45 -8.08 -6.84
N ILE A 514 -10.01 -7.16 -5.98
CA ILE A 514 -9.99 -5.72 -6.24
C ILE A 514 -8.54 -5.26 -6.12
N LEU A 515 -8.01 -4.60 -7.15
CA LEU A 515 -6.67 -4.03 -7.14
C LEU A 515 -6.76 -2.52 -7.32
N THR A 516 -6.12 -1.77 -6.44
CA THR A 516 -6.09 -0.30 -6.51
C THR A 516 -4.85 0.25 -5.81
N SER A 517 -4.83 1.56 -5.59
CA SER A 517 -3.87 2.27 -4.77
C SER A 517 -4.60 3.13 -3.75
N ASP A 518 -3.88 3.54 -2.73
CA ASP A 518 -4.34 4.43 -1.68
C ASP A 518 -4.11 5.92 -2.07
N HIS A 519 -3.10 6.25 -2.88
CA HIS A 519 -2.86 7.57 -3.49
C HIS A 519 -1.76 7.53 -4.56
N GLY A 520 -1.64 8.58 -5.36
CA GLY A 520 -0.51 8.73 -6.31
C GLY A 520 0.65 9.54 -5.74
N HIS A 521 1.76 9.64 -6.47
CA HIS A 521 2.96 10.38 -6.06
C HIS A 521 3.47 11.45 -7.06
N LEU A 522 2.70 11.70 -8.13
CA LEU A 522 2.98 12.72 -9.14
C LEU A 522 4.32 12.56 -9.88
N PHE A 523 4.62 11.33 -10.31
CA PHE A 523 5.59 11.14 -11.38
C PHE A 523 5.00 11.68 -12.70
N VAL A 524 5.81 12.38 -13.47
CA VAL A 524 5.50 12.84 -14.82
C VAL A 524 6.43 12.13 -15.79
N LEU A 525 5.85 11.34 -16.69
CA LEU A 525 6.57 10.63 -17.74
C LEU A 525 6.58 11.47 -19.02
N THR A 526 7.76 11.94 -19.43
CA THR A 526 7.94 12.85 -20.58
C THR A 526 8.35 12.10 -21.85
N GLU A 527 9.28 11.15 -21.75
CA GLU A 527 9.77 10.33 -22.88
C GLU A 527 9.57 8.83 -22.57
N PRO A 528 8.36 8.30 -22.82
CA PRO A 528 8.04 6.89 -22.55
C PRO A 528 9.00 5.90 -23.22
N GLU A 529 9.54 6.25 -24.39
CA GLU A 529 10.47 5.42 -25.17
C GLU A 529 11.77 5.14 -24.42
N ALA A 530 12.16 5.98 -23.46
CA ALA A 530 13.37 5.77 -22.65
C ALA A 530 13.27 4.51 -21.76
N PHE A 531 12.05 4.07 -21.43
CA PHE A 531 11.79 2.85 -20.68
C PHE A 531 11.50 1.64 -21.58
N ALA A 532 11.46 1.83 -22.90
CA ALA A 532 11.20 0.77 -23.87
C ALA A 532 12.52 0.16 -24.37
N THR A 533 13.39 -0.25 -23.45
CA THR A 533 14.66 -0.88 -23.81
C THR A 533 14.42 -2.31 -24.29
N PRO A 534 14.94 -2.73 -25.46
CA PRO A 534 14.87 -4.12 -25.89
C PRO A 534 15.72 -4.99 -24.95
N ASP A 535 15.16 -6.12 -24.50
CA ASP A 535 15.89 -7.20 -23.84
C ASP A 535 17.05 -7.76 -24.69
#